data_AF-A0AAP0GBU0-F1
#
_entry.id   AF-A0AAP0GBU0-F1
#
_cell.length_a   1.000
_cell.length_b   1.000
_cell.length_c   1.000
_cell.angle_alpha   90.00
_cell.angle_beta   90.00
_cell.angle_gamma   90.00
#
_symmetry.space_group_name_H-M   'P 1'
#
loop_
_entity.id
_entity.type
_entity.pdbx_description
1 polymer ?
#
loop_
_entity_poly.entity_id
_entity_poly.type
_entity_poly.pdbx_seq_one_letter_code
_entity_poly.pdbx_strand_id
1 'polypeptide(L)' 'MKVPPEGWIMQDGTPWPGNNTRDHPGMMQVFLGHNGGSDVDGNELPRLVYVSREKRPGFQHHKKAGAMNSLVVKLSS' A
#
# COMPACT_ATOMS: atom_id res chain seq x y z
N MET A 1 -8.59 0.36 -18.30
CA MET A 1 -7.70 -0.77 -17.94
C MET A 1 -8.60 -1.92 -17.52
N LYS A 2 -8.51 -3.09 -18.17
CA LYS A 2 -9.37 -4.25 -17.89
C LYS A 2 -8.72 -5.09 -16.79
N VAL A 3 -9.46 -5.41 -15.73
CA VAL A 3 -8.98 -6.31 -14.67
C VAL A 3 -8.78 -7.71 -15.30
N PRO A 4 -7.64 -8.39 -15.06
CA PRO A 4 -7.45 -9.76 -15.54
C PRO A 4 -8.49 -10.71 -14.93
N PRO A 5 -9.03 -11.69 -15.68
CA PRO A 5 -10.01 -12.65 -15.16
C PRO A 5 -9.52 -13.41 -13.92
N GLU A 6 -8.25 -13.78 -13.91
CA GLU A 6 -7.54 -14.49 -12.85
C GLU A 6 -7.05 -13.58 -11.70
N GLY A 7 -7.29 -12.27 -11.81
CA GLY A 7 -6.79 -11.25 -10.88
C GLY A 7 -5.37 -10.79 -11.19
N TRP A 8 -4.90 -9.81 -10.42
CA TRP A 8 -3.56 -9.28 -10.55
C TRP A 8 -2.53 -10.24 -9.96
N ILE A 9 -1.37 -10.30 -10.58
CA ILE A 9 -0.22 -11.11 -10.17
C ILE A 9 0.98 -10.15 -10.00
N MET A 10 1.79 -10.38 -8.98
CA MET A 10 3.05 -9.67 -8.77
C MET A 10 4.11 -10.08 -9.81
N GLN A 11 5.22 -9.35 -9.86
CA GLN A 11 6.33 -9.68 -10.78
C GLN A 11 6.98 -11.03 -10.48
N ASP A 12 6.93 -11.49 -9.23
CA ASP A 12 7.46 -12.79 -8.79
C ASP A 12 6.49 -13.97 -9.06
N GLY A 13 5.36 -13.71 -9.72
CA GLY A 13 4.35 -14.72 -10.04
C GLY A 13 3.36 -15.02 -8.91
N THR A 14 3.48 -14.38 -7.74
CA THR A 14 2.51 -14.58 -6.65
C THR A 14 1.22 -13.78 -6.89
N PRO A 15 0.04 -14.29 -6.47
CA PRO A 15 -1.20 -13.53 -6.58
C PRO A 15 -1.15 -12.24 -5.76
N TRP A 16 -1.69 -11.15 -6.31
CA TRP A 16 -1.80 -9.89 -5.58
C TRP A 16 -2.74 -10.03 -4.36
N PRO A 17 -2.28 -9.72 -3.14
CA PRO A 17 -3.07 -9.87 -1.91
C PRO A 17 -4.31 -8.99 -1.86
N GLY A 18 -4.39 -7.93 -2.69
CA GLY A 18 -5.54 -7.04 -2.78
C GLY A 18 -6.56 -7.40 -3.87
N ASN A 19 -6.51 -8.61 -4.45
CA ASN A 19 -7.47 -9.03 -5.49
C ASN A 19 -8.93 -9.01 -5.02
N ASN A 20 -9.18 -9.29 -3.74
CA ASN A 20 -10.48 -9.08 -3.12
C ASN A 20 -10.54 -7.73 -2.40
N THR A 21 -11.21 -6.74 -3.02
CA THR A 21 -11.30 -5.37 -2.49
C THR A 21 -12.06 -5.23 -1.17
N ARG A 22 -12.78 -6.28 -0.73
CA ARG A 22 -13.56 -6.33 0.52
C ARG A 22 -12.92 -7.18 1.61
N ASP A 23 -11.96 -8.03 1.27
CA ASP A 23 -11.26 -8.93 2.18
C ASP A 23 -9.79 -9.07 1.75
N HIS A 24 -8.92 -8.26 2.35
CA HIS A 24 -7.48 -8.30 2.08
C HIS A 24 -6.69 -7.83 3.29
N PRO A 25 -5.48 -8.37 3.50
CA PRO A 25 -4.60 -7.93 4.56
C PRO A 25 -4.12 -6.49 4.33
N GLY A 26 -3.63 -5.86 5.40
CA GLY A 26 -2.85 -4.63 5.28
C GLY A 26 -1.56 -4.89 4.50
N MET A 27 -1.13 -3.90 3.72
CA MET A 27 0.11 -3.96 2.93
C MET A 27 0.91 -2.69 3.16
N MET A 28 2.23 -2.81 3.27
CA MET A 28 3.16 -1.68 3.32
C MET A 28 4.32 -1.98 2.39
N GLN A 29 4.60 -1.06 1.45
CA GLN A 29 5.70 -1.17 0.51
C GLN A 29 6.51 0.12 0.51
N VAL A 30 7.82 0.00 0.66
CA VAL A 30 8.76 1.13 0.61
C VAL A 30 9.41 1.13 -0.77
N PHE A 31 9.11 2.15 -1.59
CA PHE A 31 9.62 2.27 -2.96
C PHE A 31 10.97 2.98 -3.03
N LEU A 32 11.23 3.89 -2.10
CA LEU A 32 12.50 4.60 -1.96
C LEU A 32 13.00 4.34 -0.54
N GLY A 33 13.98 3.44 -0.42
CA GLY A 33 14.50 2.88 0.84
C GLY A 33 15.33 3.87 1.68
N HIS A 34 16.31 3.36 2.44
CA HIS A 34 17.10 4.17 3.38
C HIS A 34 18.03 5.21 2.73
N ASN A 35 18.36 5.02 1.44
CA ASN A 35 19.18 5.92 0.65
C ASN A 35 18.32 6.44 -0.51
N GLY A 36 17.18 7.07 -0.20
CA GLY A 36 16.11 7.39 -1.15
C GLY A 36 16.69 7.78 -2.51
N GLY A 37 16.36 7.02 -3.55
CA GLY A 37 17.09 7.08 -4.82
C GLY A 37 17.33 8.50 -5.29
N SER A 38 18.46 8.77 -5.95
CA SER A 38 18.79 10.16 -6.33
C SER A 38 17.97 10.63 -7.53
N ASP A 39 17.64 11.92 -7.55
CA ASP A 39 17.20 12.57 -8.78
C ASP A 39 18.36 12.70 -9.80
N VAL A 40 18.06 13.28 -10.97
CA VAL A 40 19.04 13.46 -12.05
C VAL A 40 20.19 14.40 -11.68
N ASP A 41 20.01 15.23 -10.65
CA ASP A 41 20.99 16.19 -10.15
C ASP A 41 21.77 15.65 -8.94
N GLY A 42 21.47 14.42 -8.50
CA GLY A 42 22.13 13.75 -7.37
C GLY A 42 21.51 14.03 -6.00
N ASN A 43 20.38 14.73 -5.92
CA ASN A 43 19.70 15.00 -4.65
C ASN A 43 18.95 13.76 -4.15
N GLU A 44 18.97 13.52 -2.84
CA GLU A 44 18.23 12.41 -2.24
C GLU A 44 16.71 12.65 -2.34
N LEU A 45 15.98 11.66 -2.86
CA LEU A 45 14.53 11.73 -2.91
C LEU A 45 13.91 11.33 -1.56
N PRO A 46 12.78 11.95 -1.18
CA PRO A 46 12.05 11.55 0.01
C PRO A 46 11.56 10.10 -0.10
N ARG A 47 11.49 9.42 1.04
CA ARG A 47 10.95 8.06 1.12
C ARG A 47 9.50 8.02 0.66
N LEU A 48 9.21 7.17 -0.32
CA LEU A 48 7.86 6.89 -0.78
C LEU A 48 7.39 5.56 -0.19
N VAL A 49 6.39 5.64 0.68
CA VAL A 49 5.76 4.48 1.31
C VAL A 49 4.33 4.37 0.81
N TYR A 50 4.01 3.22 0.21
CA TYR A 50 2.64 2.83 -0.07
C TYR A 50 2.07 2.05 1.10
N VAL A 51 0.85 2.42 1.49
CA VAL A 51 0.11 1.74 2.55
C VAL A 51 -1.28 1.40 2.05
N SER A 52 -1.65 0.14 2.12
CA SER A 52 -3.04 -0.33 2.03
C SER A 52 -3.49 -0.79 3.40
N ARG A 53 -4.67 -0.33 3.82
CA ARG A 53 -5.30 -0.80 5.06
C ARG A 53 -5.84 -2.21 4.87
N GLU A 54 -5.87 -2.98 5.95
CA GLU A 54 -6.69 -4.19 6.00
C GLU A 54 -8.17 -3.84 5.82
N LYS A 55 -8.91 -4.70 5.11
CA LYS A 55 -10.37 -4.70 5.09
C LYS A 55 -10.88 -6.11 5.32
N ARG A 56 -11.94 -6.22 6.12
CA ARG A 56 -12.66 -7.46 6.39
C ARG A 56 -14.16 -7.24 6.20
N PRO A 57 -14.92 -8.25 5.71
CA PRO A 57 -16.37 -8.20 5.69
C PRO A 57 -16.94 -7.92 7.09
N GLY A 58 -17.99 -7.10 7.17
CA GLY A 58 -18.62 -6.73 8.45
C GLY A 58 -17.98 -5.53 9.18
N PHE A 59 -16.84 -5.03 8.71
CA PHE A 59 -16.17 -3.87 9.33
C PHE A 59 -16.39 -2.58 8.54
N GLN A 60 -16.85 -1.53 9.22
CA GLN A 60 -16.98 -0.20 8.63
C GLN A 60 -15.61 0.48 8.54
N HIS A 61 -15.26 0.96 7.35
CA HIS A 61 -13.89 1.39 7.00
C HIS A 61 -13.73 2.92 6.87
N HIS A 62 -14.79 3.69 7.16
CA HIS A 62 -14.82 5.16 7.21
C HIS A 62 -14.20 5.88 5.99
N LYS A 63 -14.22 5.23 4.81
CA LYS A 63 -13.77 5.77 3.50
C LYS A 63 -12.47 6.58 3.63
N LYS A 64 -12.50 7.88 3.30
CA LYS A 64 -11.36 8.81 3.34
C LYS A 64 -10.88 9.11 4.75
N ALA A 65 -11.80 9.36 5.70
CA ALA A 65 -11.43 9.67 7.08
C ALA A 65 -10.65 8.52 7.71
N GLY A 66 -11.12 7.28 7.53
CA GLY A 66 -10.38 6.11 8.00
C GLY A 66 -9.02 5.93 7.32
N ALA A 67 -8.87 6.32 6.05
CA ALA A 67 -7.61 6.22 5.32
C ALA A 67 -6.59 7.24 5.83
N MET A 68 -7.02 8.47 6.08
CA MET A 68 -6.15 9.49 6.65
C MET A 68 -5.76 9.15 8.08
N ASN A 69 -6.72 8.73 8.90
CA ASN A 69 -6.46 8.42 10.30
C ASN A 69 -5.48 7.25 10.47
N SER A 70 -5.53 6.22 9.61
CA SER A 70 -4.57 5.12 9.67
C SER A 70 -3.13 5.54 9.40
N LEU A 71 -2.91 6.64 8.66
CA LEU A 71 -1.56 7.16 8.38
C LEU A 71 -1.00 7.97 9.56
N VAL A 72 -1.85 8.40 10.48
CA VAL A 72 -1.49 9.28 11.60
C VAL A 72 -1.43 8.52 12.92
N VAL A 73 -1.77 7.23 12.94
CA VAL A 73 -1.60 6.39 14.14
C VAL A 73 -0.12 6.41 14.51
N LYS A 74 0.24 7.23 15.50
CA LYS A 74 1.55 7.15 16.14
C LYS A 74 1.63 5.76 16.72
N LEU A 75 2.50 4.94 16.17
CA LEU A 75 3.12 3.88 16.96
C LEU A 75 3.83 4.61 18.10
N SER A 76 3.22 4.61 19.29
CA SER A 76 3.96 4.93 20.51
C SER A 76 5.00 3.83 20.64
N SER A 77 6.22 4.14 20.23
CA SER A 77 7.38 3.30 20.54
C SER A 77 7.84 3.57 21.96
#